data_AF-A0A3L7MS64-F1
#
_entry.id   AF-A0A3L7MS64-F1
#
_cell.length_a   1.000
_cell.length_b   1.000
_cell.length_c   1.000
_cell.angle_alpha   90.00
_cell.angle_beta   90.00
_cell.angle_gamma   90.00
#
_symmetry.space_group_name_H-M   'P 1'
#
loop_
_entity.id
_entity.type
_entity.pdbx_description
1 polymer ?
#
loop_
_entity_poly.entity_id
_entity_poly.type
_entity_poly.pdbx_seq_one_letter_code
_entity_poly.pdbx_strand_id
1 'polypeptide(L)'
;MRALQLLILILLMSSESAVAQQQKKPAAVSKVTPVEVVVLKKGTELKGLSLGKTKSGNLVFAVQRSWLKKALPDQFESFISNEKETSLANQQDLSKRMKLWIDESEKANKSKAWINSLQDEQKILEEKNPQNQQLYLFEIKPADVKKYSPVQPMVKQLLMVAWQERLDDVENKTAGELSQELLKSKIDWQKGKIYLADRLPPMRIEDELDWSVRKALFAYKSQEGIHLQGTGGFLVDKGDAKGNDFGGIFQGVTQSILGDAMKEFGLVQNQAKQVSWAEQAAKIGNDKKVIALRVTRVVPELNAGKMSVEDTILTKLPNGNWIPVWNSKLSADASQARPQAEAQIRNDPNVGAMLKQIEGFGLGNQLNQALRAGAATLELQAQSEVGFAEFLRMTSKRLDGPPIHWFVR
;
A
#
# COMPACT_ATOMS: atom_id res chain seq x y z
N MET A 1 -27.46 -14.30 -57.38
CA MET A 1 -26.66 -13.13 -56.93
C MET A 1 -27.49 -12.06 -56.18
N ARG A 2 -28.57 -12.39 -55.44
CA ARG A 2 -29.23 -11.44 -54.52
C ARG A 2 -29.72 -12.02 -53.17
N ALA A 3 -29.56 -13.33 -52.93
CA ALA A 3 -29.89 -13.96 -51.65
C ALA A 3 -28.68 -14.22 -50.74
N LEU A 4 -27.45 -14.23 -51.28
CA LEU A 4 -26.23 -14.49 -50.51
C LEU A 4 -25.57 -13.21 -49.94
N GLN A 5 -25.96 -12.03 -50.44
CA GLN A 5 -25.46 -10.73 -49.93
C GLN A 5 -26.30 -10.17 -48.78
N LEU A 6 -27.53 -10.66 -48.55
CA LEU A 6 -28.35 -10.23 -47.41
C LEU A 6 -27.98 -10.95 -46.09
N LEU A 7 -27.39 -12.15 -46.16
CA LEU A 7 -27.00 -12.89 -44.96
C LEU A 7 -25.70 -12.36 -44.32
N ILE A 8 -24.82 -11.71 -45.11
CA ILE A 8 -23.55 -11.15 -44.63
C ILE A 8 -23.75 -9.77 -43.97
N LEU A 9 -24.81 -9.01 -44.33
CA LEU A 9 -25.10 -7.74 -43.66
C LEU A 9 -25.81 -7.89 -42.31
N ILE A 10 -26.51 -9.01 -42.05
CA ILE A 10 -27.19 -9.24 -40.75
C ILE A 10 -26.24 -9.86 -39.72
N LEU A 11 -25.19 -10.57 -40.16
CA LEU A 11 -24.12 -11.08 -39.29
C LEU A 11 -23.02 -10.06 -38.95
N LEU A 12 -23.03 -8.88 -39.57
CA LEU A 12 -22.11 -7.76 -39.25
C LEU A 12 -22.77 -6.65 -38.41
N MET A 13 -24.05 -6.80 -38.02
CA MET A 13 -24.76 -5.85 -37.13
C MET A 13 -25.27 -6.49 -35.82
N SER A 14 -24.77 -7.67 -35.44
CA SER A 14 -25.18 -8.34 -34.21
C SER A 14 -24.03 -9.01 -33.45
N SER A 15 -22.89 -8.32 -33.36
CA SER A 15 -21.93 -8.55 -32.28
C SER A 15 -21.21 -7.27 -31.89
N GLU A 16 -21.94 -6.15 -31.78
CA GLU A 16 -21.78 -5.33 -30.58
C GLU A 16 -22.21 -6.22 -29.41
N SER A 17 -21.30 -7.09 -28.99
CA SER A 17 -21.36 -7.65 -27.65
C SER A 17 -21.21 -6.44 -26.75
N ALA A 18 -22.36 -5.91 -26.36
CA ALA A 18 -22.56 -5.12 -25.18
C ALA A 18 -21.90 -5.86 -24.01
N VAL A 19 -20.59 -5.68 -23.87
CA VAL A 19 -19.90 -5.74 -22.59
C VAL A 19 -20.05 -4.36 -21.92
N ALA A 20 -21.22 -3.74 -22.07
CA ALA A 20 -21.93 -3.28 -20.90
C ALA A 20 -22.39 -4.54 -20.16
N GLN A 21 -21.45 -5.23 -19.50
CA GLN A 21 -21.76 -5.87 -18.24
C GLN A 21 -22.30 -4.73 -17.37
N GLN A 22 -23.62 -4.54 -17.42
CA GLN A 22 -24.37 -4.08 -16.28
C GLN A 22 -23.94 -5.02 -15.17
N GLN A 23 -22.90 -4.62 -14.43
CA GLN A 23 -22.68 -5.06 -13.08
C GLN A 23 -24.05 -4.97 -12.44
N LYS A 24 -24.69 -6.11 -12.20
CA LYS A 24 -25.92 -6.20 -11.41
C LYS A 24 -25.55 -5.59 -10.06
N LYS A 25 -25.77 -4.28 -9.91
CA LYS A 25 -25.76 -3.63 -8.61
C LYS A 25 -26.73 -4.45 -7.77
N PRO A 26 -26.32 -5.05 -6.64
CA PRO A 26 -27.28 -5.63 -5.74
C PRO A 26 -28.20 -4.47 -5.34
N ALA A 27 -29.48 -4.54 -5.73
CA ALA A 27 -30.44 -3.45 -5.52
C ALA A 27 -30.56 -3.03 -4.03
N ALA A 28 -30.12 -3.90 -3.13
CA ALA A 28 -30.00 -3.62 -1.70
C ALA A 28 -28.96 -2.54 -1.37
N VAL A 29 -27.82 -2.46 -2.06
CA VAL A 29 -26.73 -1.51 -1.75
C VAL A 29 -27.09 -0.10 -2.20
N SER A 30 -27.89 0.06 -3.27
CA SER A 30 -28.17 1.38 -3.83
C SER A 30 -29.03 2.29 -2.94
N LYS A 31 -29.84 1.73 -2.03
CA LYS A 31 -30.72 2.51 -1.15
C LYS A 31 -30.09 2.86 0.21
N VAL A 32 -28.90 2.34 0.50
CA VAL A 32 -28.23 2.55 1.79
C VAL A 32 -27.58 3.93 1.82
N THR A 33 -27.67 4.64 2.95
CA THR A 33 -26.90 5.86 3.19
C THR A 33 -25.42 5.49 3.33
N PRO A 34 -24.50 6.13 2.58
CA PRO A 34 -23.12 5.67 2.47
C PRO A 34 -22.24 6.06 3.65
N VAL A 35 -22.81 6.66 4.69
CA VAL A 35 -22.13 7.12 5.90
C VAL A 35 -22.32 6.16 7.06
N GLU A 36 -21.30 6.05 7.88
CA GLU A 36 -21.40 5.42 9.20
C GLU A 36 -22.10 6.38 10.16
N VAL A 37 -22.76 5.82 11.19
CA VAL A 37 -23.47 6.60 12.20
C VAL A 37 -22.95 6.27 13.59
N VAL A 38 -22.53 7.29 14.34
CA VAL A 38 -22.16 7.19 15.76
C VAL A 38 -23.16 8.01 16.57
N VAL A 39 -23.85 7.36 17.51
CA VAL A 39 -24.69 8.04 18.51
C VAL A 39 -23.93 8.09 19.82
N LEU A 40 -23.71 9.29 20.35
CA LEU A 40 -23.07 9.52 21.64
C LEU A 40 -24.08 9.34 22.78
N LYS A 41 -23.59 9.01 23.99
CA LYS A 41 -24.44 8.90 25.20
C LYS A 41 -25.19 10.19 25.53
N LYS A 42 -24.63 11.34 25.15
CA LYS A 42 -25.25 12.67 25.30
C LYS A 42 -26.36 12.96 24.28
N GLY A 43 -26.68 12.02 23.38
CA GLY A 43 -27.75 12.14 22.39
C GLY A 43 -27.31 12.67 21.03
N THR A 44 -26.10 13.22 20.90
CA THR A 44 -25.55 13.69 19.61
C THR A 44 -25.38 12.53 18.63
N GLU A 45 -25.97 12.66 17.44
CA GLU A 45 -25.76 11.75 16.31
C GLU A 45 -24.75 12.37 15.33
N LEU A 46 -23.72 11.61 14.98
CA LEU A 46 -22.69 11.99 14.01
C LEU A 46 -22.79 11.08 12.77
N LYS A 47 -22.80 11.69 11.59
CA LYS A 47 -22.77 11.01 10.29
C LYS A 47 -21.41 11.25 9.63
N GLY A 48 -20.71 10.18 9.30
CA GLY A 48 -19.34 10.29 8.82
C GLY A 48 -18.67 8.96 8.57
N LEU A 49 -17.38 8.88 8.89
CA LEU A 49 -16.57 7.69 8.63
C LEU A 49 -15.52 7.46 9.73
N SER A 50 -15.47 6.24 10.26
CA SER A 50 -14.37 5.76 11.05
C SER A 50 -13.11 5.66 10.20
N LEU A 51 -12.05 6.37 10.59
CA LEU A 51 -10.75 6.24 9.92
C LEU A 51 -9.87 5.18 10.59
N GLY A 52 -10.02 5.00 11.89
CA GLY A 52 -9.26 4.04 12.67
C GLY A 52 -9.46 4.24 14.16
N LYS A 53 -8.50 3.75 14.95
CA LYS A 53 -8.45 3.96 16.40
C LYS A 53 -7.09 4.51 16.81
N THR A 54 -7.06 5.36 17.81
CA THR A 54 -5.80 5.75 18.47
C THR A 54 -5.20 4.54 19.21
N LYS A 55 -3.93 4.61 19.62
CA LYS A 55 -3.33 3.60 20.51
C LYS A 55 -4.06 3.43 21.84
N SER A 56 -4.73 4.48 22.33
CA SER A 56 -5.60 4.41 23.52
C SER A 56 -6.96 3.74 23.27
N GLY A 57 -7.25 3.36 22.01
CA GLY A 57 -8.49 2.70 21.62
C GLY A 57 -9.65 3.64 21.30
N ASN A 58 -9.43 4.95 21.29
CA ASN A 58 -10.44 5.94 20.93
C ASN A 58 -10.74 5.87 19.43
N LEU A 59 -12.02 5.95 19.06
CA LEU A 59 -12.46 5.96 17.68
C LEU A 59 -12.13 7.31 17.05
N VAL A 60 -11.38 7.32 15.94
CA VAL A 60 -11.17 8.54 15.14
C VAL A 60 -12.22 8.57 14.03
N PHE A 61 -13.16 9.52 14.15
CA PHE A 61 -14.33 9.63 13.31
C PHE A 61 -14.31 10.95 12.52
N ALA A 62 -14.27 10.86 11.20
CA ALA A 62 -14.26 12.00 10.30
C ALA A 62 -15.69 12.41 9.91
N VAL A 63 -15.97 13.71 9.95
CA VAL A 63 -17.27 14.30 9.61
C VAL A 63 -17.05 15.52 8.70
N GLN A 64 -17.86 15.71 7.67
CA GLN A 64 -17.77 16.93 6.86
C GLN A 64 -18.16 18.17 7.68
N ARG A 65 -17.33 19.22 7.62
CA ARG A 65 -17.62 20.49 8.30
C ARG A 65 -18.91 21.13 7.81
N SER A 66 -19.17 21.06 6.49
CA SER A 66 -20.37 21.61 5.86
C SER A 66 -21.64 20.96 6.41
N TRP A 67 -21.61 19.64 6.63
CA TRP A 67 -22.70 18.91 7.29
C TRP A 67 -22.80 19.29 8.77
N LEU A 68 -21.68 19.29 9.50
CA LEU A 68 -21.65 19.58 10.94
C LEU A 68 -22.27 20.95 11.25
N LYS A 69 -21.93 21.98 10.45
CA LYS A 69 -22.47 23.33 10.57
C LYS A 69 -23.98 23.40 10.36
N LYS A 70 -24.52 22.59 9.45
CA LYS A 70 -25.96 22.55 9.14
C LYS A 70 -26.75 21.71 10.14
N ALA A 71 -26.22 20.55 10.52
CA ALA A 71 -26.92 19.56 11.34
C ALA A 71 -26.83 19.85 12.84
N LEU A 72 -25.74 20.45 13.31
CA LEU A 72 -25.48 20.73 14.73
C LEU A 72 -24.99 22.18 14.96
N PRO A 73 -25.75 23.20 14.54
CA PRO A 73 -25.30 24.61 14.57
C PRO A 73 -24.94 25.08 15.98
N ASP A 74 -25.72 24.70 16.99
CA ASP A 74 -25.50 25.11 18.39
C ASP A 74 -24.21 24.54 18.99
N GLN A 75 -23.72 23.41 18.45
CA GLN A 75 -22.50 22.75 18.92
C GLN A 75 -21.29 23.06 18.04
N PHE A 76 -21.51 23.54 16.81
CA PHE A 76 -20.48 23.72 15.79
C PHE A 76 -19.34 24.64 16.27
N GLU A 77 -19.68 25.81 16.83
CA GLU A 77 -18.67 26.78 17.29
C GLU A 77 -17.79 26.19 18.42
N SER A 78 -18.39 25.41 19.33
CA SER A 78 -17.65 24.72 20.38
C SER A 78 -16.69 23.67 19.80
N PHE A 79 -17.14 22.89 18.81
CA PHE A 79 -16.30 21.90 18.14
C PHE A 79 -15.10 22.54 17.44
N ILE A 80 -15.33 23.61 16.67
CA ILE A 80 -14.27 24.30 15.92
C ILE A 80 -13.28 24.99 16.87
N SER A 81 -13.75 25.56 17.99
CA SER A 81 -12.87 26.17 18.98
C SER A 81 -11.92 25.13 19.61
N ASN A 82 -12.46 23.99 20.05
CA ASN A 82 -11.66 22.92 20.67
C ASN A 82 -10.65 22.29 19.69
N GLU A 83 -11.04 22.14 18.43
CA GLU A 83 -10.17 21.62 17.39
C GLU A 83 -9.04 22.58 17.04
N LYS A 84 -9.29 23.90 17.06
CA LYS A 84 -8.26 24.90 16.74
C LYS A 84 -7.04 24.73 17.64
N GLU A 85 -7.25 24.62 18.95
CA GLU A 85 -6.18 24.43 19.92
C GLU A 85 -5.42 23.12 19.69
N THR A 86 -6.16 22.02 19.53
CA THR A 86 -5.57 20.68 19.35
C THR A 86 -4.81 20.58 18.01
N SER A 87 -5.37 21.11 16.93
CA SER A 87 -4.77 21.04 15.60
C SER A 87 -3.55 21.95 15.49
N LEU A 88 -3.59 23.13 16.11
CA LEU A 88 -2.44 24.03 16.16
C LEU A 88 -1.30 23.39 16.97
N ALA A 89 -1.61 22.76 18.09
CA ALA A 89 -0.62 22.02 18.88
C ALA A 89 0.02 20.88 18.08
N ASN A 90 -0.79 20.09 17.35
CA ASN A 90 -0.29 19.02 16.48
C ASN A 90 0.60 19.57 15.36
N GLN A 91 0.20 20.67 14.72
CA GLN A 91 0.96 21.33 13.65
C GLN A 91 2.30 21.88 14.17
N GLN A 92 2.31 22.48 15.36
CA GLN A 92 3.52 23.00 16.00
C GLN A 92 4.49 21.88 16.40
N ASP A 93 3.99 20.78 16.99
CA ASP A 93 4.82 19.62 17.33
C ASP A 93 5.46 19.02 16.07
N LEU A 94 4.66 18.81 15.02
CA LEU A 94 5.15 18.27 13.76
C LEU A 94 6.15 19.21 13.07
N SER A 95 5.89 20.52 13.03
CA SER A 95 6.83 21.52 12.49
C SER A 95 8.17 21.48 13.24
N LYS A 96 8.14 21.39 14.59
CA LYS A 96 9.36 21.27 15.40
C LYS A 96 10.14 19.99 15.06
N ARG A 97 9.46 18.85 14.95
CA ARG A 97 10.07 17.56 14.57
C ARG A 97 10.71 17.61 13.18
N MET A 98 10.04 18.25 12.22
CA MET A 98 10.54 18.41 10.86
C MET A 98 11.78 19.31 10.80
N LYS A 99 11.78 20.44 11.51
CA LYS A 99 12.95 21.33 11.63
C LYS A 99 14.16 20.58 12.18
N LEU A 100 13.97 19.83 13.27
CA LEU A 100 15.05 19.00 13.84
C LEU A 100 15.57 17.99 12.82
N TRP A 101 14.68 17.34 12.06
CA TRP A 101 15.09 16.35 11.06
C TRP A 101 15.82 16.98 9.86
N ILE A 102 15.45 18.19 9.46
CA ILE A 102 16.17 18.97 8.45
C ILE A 102 17.58 19.28 8.97
N ASP A 103 17.72 19.84 10.17
CA ASP A 103 19.03 20.16 10.78
C ASP A 103 19.92 18.91 10.91
N GLU A 104 19.35 17.78 11.33
CA GLU A 104 20.04 16.49 11.40
C GLU A 104 20.51 16.02 10.01
N SER A 105 19.67 16.20 8.98
CA SER A 105 19.99 15.82 7.60
C SER A 105 21.09 16.70 7.00
N GLU A 106 21.09 18.00 7.31
CA GLU A 106 22.15 18.94 6.92
C GLU A 106 23.49 18.58 7.58
N LYS A 107 23.49 18.33 8.89
CA LYS A 107 24.69 17.86 9.64
C LYS A 107 25.23 16.53 9.10
N ALA A 108 24.34 15.66 8.63
CA ALA A 108 24.70 14.40 7.99
C ALA A 108 25.19 14.57 6.54
N ASN A 109 25.30 15.79 6.02
CA ASN A 109 25.68 16.12 4.64
C ASN A 109 24.82 15.40 3.59
N LYS A 110 23.51 15.30 3.84
CA LYS A 110 22.56 14.76 2.86
C LYS A 110 22.47 15.65 1.62
N SER A 111 21.96 15.08 0.53
CA SER A 111 21.85 15.78 -0.75
C SER A 111 20.94 17.02 -0.64
N LYS A 112 21.21 18.07 -1.42
CA LYS A 112 20.34 19.26 -1.48
C LYS A 112 18.91 18.92 -1.91
N ALA A 113 18.75 17.96 -2.83
CA ALA A 113 17.44 17.48 -3.26
C ALA A 113 16.63 16.89 -2.09
N TRP A 114 17.27 16.11 -1.22
CA TRP A 114 16.65 15.58 -0.01
C TRP A 114 16.23 16.70 0.96
N ILE A 115 17.15 17.63 1.27
CA ILE A 115 16.85 18.75 2.17
C ILE A 115 15.68 19.58 1.65
N ASN A 116 15.68 19.93 0.36
CA ASN A 116 14.59 20.67 -0.27
C ASN A 116 13.25 19.92 -0.14
N SER A 117 13.25 18.59 -0.33
CA SER A 117 12.01 17.79 -0.19
C SER A 117 11.41 17.84 1.23
N LEU A 118 12.26 17.93 2.26
CA LEU A 118 11.82 18.09 3.65
C LEU A 118 11.29 19.52 3.91
N GLN A 119 11.98 20.53 3.38
CA GLN A 119 11.58 21.92 3.49
C GLN A 119 10.24 22.19 2.77
N ASP A 120 10.01 21.55 1.62
CA ASP A 120 8.74 21.62 0.90
C ASP A 120 7.60 21.05 1.74
N GLU A 121 7.76 19.86 2.33
CA GLU A 121 6.74 19.30 3.23
C GLU A 121 6.51 20.20 4.46
N GLN A 122 7.57 20.82 5.00
CA GLN A 122 7.47 21.73 6.14
C GLN A 122 6.65 22.96 5.76
N LYS A 123 6.92 23.53 4.59
CA LYS A 123 6.18 24.68 4.07
C LYS A 123 4.70 24.35 3.86
N ILE A 124 4.39 23.21 3.25
CA ILE A 124 2.99 22.81 3.04
C ILE A 124 2.30 22.60 4.40
N LEU A 125 3.00 22.06 5.41
CA LEU A 125 2.45 21.97 6.76
C LEU A 125 2.19 23.36 7.36
N GLU A 126 3.13 24.29 7.27
CA GLU A 126 3.02 25.64 7.87
C GLU A 126 1.94 26.50 7.18
N GLU A 127 1.74 26.34 5.87
CA GLU A 127 0.69 27.03 5.11
C GLU A 127 -0.71 26.40 5.30
N LYS A 128 -0.78 25.16 5.82
CA LYS A 128 -2.05 24.47 6.04
C LYS A 128 -2.82 25.14 7.18
N ASN A 129 -3.96 25.74 6.85
CA ASN A 129 -4.91 26.21 7.86
C ASN A 129 -5.80 25.03 8.32
N PRO A 130 -5.70 24.57 9.58
CA PRO A 130 -6.51 23.46 10.07
C PRO A 130 -8.02 23.75 10.01
N GLN A 131 -8.41 25.02 10.18
CA GLN A 131 -9.82 25.41 10.23
C GLN A 131 -10.51 25.38 8.85
N ASN A 132 -9.73 25.34 7.76
CA ASN A 132 -10.23 25.32 6.39
C ASN A 132 -10.28 23.91 5.78
N GLN A 133 -10.01 22.86 6.57
CA GLN A 133 -10.05 21.49 6.07
C GLN A 133 -11.49 21.01 5.84
N GLN A 134 -11.70 20.11 4.87
CA GLN A 134 -13.04 19.62 4.55
C GLN A 134 -13.64 18.81 5.71
N LEU A 135 -12.80 18.01 6.38
CA LEU A 135 -13.20 17.09 7.43
C LEU A 135 -12.80 17.64 8.80
N TYR A 136 -13.68 17.41 9.76
CA TYR A 136 -13.43 17.53 11.19
C TYR A 136 -13.17 16.14 11.76
N LEU A 137 -12.21 16.02 12.69
CA LEU A 137 -11.89 14.76 13.34
C LEU A 137 -12.37 14.73 14.79
N PHE A 138 -13.28 13.82 15.09
CA PHE A 138 -13.65 13.49 16.46
C PHE A 138 -12.77 12.35 16.98
N GLU A 139 -12.22 12.51 18.19
CA GLU A 139 -11.66 11.41 18.97
C GLU A 139 -12.68 11.00 20.03
N ILE A 140 -13.35 9.87 19.81
CA ILE A 140 -14.50 9.42 20.61
C ILE A 140 -14.07 8.24 21.48
N LYS A 141 -14.14 8.42 22.81
CA LYS A 141 -13.85 7.34 23.75
C LYS A 141 -14.89 6.23 23.61
N PRO A 142 -14.51 4.93 23.72
CA PRO A 142 -15.47 3.84 23.66
C PRO A 142 -16.60 3.97 24.68
N ALA A 143 -16.29 4.51 25.87
CA ALA A 143 -17.24 4.76 26.93
C ALA A 143 -18.32 5.81 26.58
N ASP A 144 -18.08 6.68 25.59
CA ASP A 144 -19.02 7.73 25.18
C ASP A 144 -19.94 7.29 24.03
N VAL A 145 -19.67 6.13 23.42
CA VAL A 145 -20.47 5.56 22.33
C VAL A 145 -21.71 4.86 22.89
N LYS A 146 -22.90 5.31 22.47
CA LYS A 146 -24.18 4.64 22.75
C LYS A 146 -24.51 3.61 21.67
N LYS A 147 -24.30 3.95 20.41
CA LYS A 147 -24.54 3.07 19.25
C LYS A 147 -23.57 3.41 18.12
N TYR A 148 -23.09 2.39 17.42
CA TYR A 148 -22.30 2.54 16.20
C TYR A 148 -22.91 1.68 15.09
N SER A 149 -23.12 2.28 13.92
CA SER A 149 -23.71 1.63 12.75
C SER A 149 -22.70 1.72 11.59
N PRO A 150 -21.90 0.66 11.36
CA PRO A 150 -20.92 0.64 10.27
C PRO A 150 -21.59 0.41 8.91
N VAL A 151 -20.86 0.71 7.83
CA VAL A 151 -21.25 0.40 6.45
C VAL A 151 -20.33 -0.65 5.83
N GLN A 152 -20.77 -1.29 4.75
CA GLN A 152 -19.97 -2.29 4.04
C GLN A 152 -18.72 -1.64 3.38
N PRO A 153 -17.60 -2.37 3.25
CA PRO A 153 -16.35 -1.81 2.69
C PRO A 153 -16.50 -1.14 1.32
N MET A 154 -17.31 -1.71 0.42
CA MET A 154 -17.56 -1.13 -0.91
C MET A 154 -18.30 0.22 -0.83
N VAL A 155 -19.21 0.36 0.14
CA VAL A 155 -19.94 1.62 0.39
C VAL A 155 -19.02 2.66 1.03
N LYS A 156 -18.13 2.22 1.94
CA LYS A 156 -17.08 3.06 2.50
C LYS A 156 -16.15 3.61 1.42
N GLN A 157 -15.72 2.78 0.46
CA GLN A 157 -14.92 3.22 -0.67
C GLN A 157 -15.66 4.29 -1.51
N LEU A 158 -16.93 4.06 -1.81
CA LEU A 158 -17.76 5.05 -2.52
C LEU A 158 -17.79 6.40 -1.78
N LEU A 159 -18.01 6.40 -0.46
CA LEU A 159 -18.00 7.61 0.38
C LEU A 159 -16.63 8.31 0.33
N MET A 160 -15.55 7.56 0.50
CA MET A 160 -14.20 8.14 0.50
C MET A 160 -13.84 8.76 -0.84
N VAL A 161 -14.25 8.17 -1.97
CA VAL A 161 -14.10 8.78 -3.29
C VAL A 161 -14.97 10.03 -3.39
N ALA A 162 -16.23 10.00 -2.96
CA ALA A 162 -17.10 11.18 -2.96
C ALA A 162 -16.50 12.36 -2.18
N TRP A 163 -15.91 12.10 -1.01
CA TRP A 163 -15.19 13.12 -0.25
C TRP A 163 -13.92 13.60 -0.94
N GLN A 164 -13.14 12.70 -1.52
CA GLN A 164 -11.94 13.07 -2.29
C GLN A 164 -12.29 14.03 -3.43
N GLU A 165 -13.39 13.77 -4.14
CA GLU A 165 -13.90 14.58 -5.24
C GLU A 165 -14.73 15.79 -4.79
N ARG A 166 -14.81 16.04 -3.47
CA ARG A 166 -15.51 17.17 -2.85
C ARG A 166 -16.98 17.27 -3.26
N LEU A 167 -17.66 16.13 -3.40
CA LEU A 167 -19.10 16.14 -3.62
C LEU A 167 -19.82 16.75 -2.41
N ASP A 168 -20.85 17.53 -2.67
CA ASP A 168 -21.67 18.17 -1.65
C ASP A 168 -22.77 17.23 -1.15
N ASP A 169 -23.17 17.45 0.11
CA ASP A 169 -24.35 16.84 0.75
C ASP A 169 -24.38 15.31 0.72
N VAL A 170 -23.19 14.71 0.84
CA VAL A 170 -22.97 13.27 0.73
C VAL A 170 -23.71 12.49 1.82
N GLU A 171 -23.86 13.09 3.00
CA GLU A 171 -24.50 12.51 4.18
C GLU A 171 -26.02 12.31 4.02
N ASN A 172 -26.65 12.97 3.04
CA ASN A 172 -28.08 12.90 2.77
C ASN A 172 -28.43 12.14 1.48
N LYS A 173 -27.43 11.75 0.70
CA LYS A 173 -27.58 10.96 -0.52
C LYS A 173 -27.56 9.45 -0.21
N THR A 174 -28.19 8.68 -1.08
CA THR A 174 -28.05 7.22 -1.14
C THR A 174 -26.78 6.83 -1.89
N ALA A 175 -26.27 5.62 -1.64
CA ALA A 175 -25.14 5.07 -2.40
C ALA A 175 -25.44 4.99 -3.92
N GLY A 176 -26.70 4.79 -4.30
CA GLY A 176 -27.13 4.82 -5.69
C GLY A 176 -26.92 6.19 -6.34
N GLU A 177 -27.34 7.26 -5.67
CA GLU A 177 -27.22 8.64 -6.14
C GLU A 177 -25.75 9.06 -6.24
N LEU A 178 -24.94 8.83 -5.20
CA LEU A 178 -23.51 9.13 -5.24
C LEU A 178 -22.78 8.39 -6.35
N SER A 179 -23.09 7.10 -6.52
CA SER A 179 -22.49 6.32 -7.59
C SER A 179 -22.85 6.88 -8.96
N GLN A 180 -24.09 7.35 -9.18
CA GLN A 180 -24.48 7.96 -10.45
C GLN A 180 -23.79 9.30 -10.67
N GLU A 181 -23.65 10.11 -9.62
CA GLU A 181 -22.96 11.40 -9.69
C GLU A 181 -21.48 11.24 -10.06
N LEU A 182 -20.77 10.32 -9.42
CA LEU A 182 -19.37 10.00 -9.76
C LEU A 182 -19.24 9.46 -11.19
N LEU A 183 -20.15 8.59 -11.63
CA LEU A 183 -20.16 8.08 -13.00
C LEU A 183 -20.43 9.17 -14.05
N LYS A 184 -21.33 10.13 -13.76
CA LYS A 184 -21.56 11.31 -14.61
C LYS A 184 -20.30 12.15 -14.77
N SER A 185 -19.48 12.23 -13.71
CA SER A 185 -18.16 12.89 -13.73
C SER A 185 -17.05 12.02 -14.33
N LYS A 186 -17.37 10.85 -14.90
CA LYS A 186 -16.42 9.87 -15.47
C LYS A 186 -15.40 9.34 -14.45
N ILE A 187 -15.79 9.25 -13.19
CA ILE A 187 -14.95 8.76 -12.09
C ILE A 187 -15.30 7.30 -11.80
N ASP A 188 -14.35 6.40 -12.06
CA ASP A 188 -14.44 5.00 -11.66
C ASP A 188 -14.10 4.87 -10.17
N TRP A 189 -15.11 5.04 -9.32
CA TRP A 189 -14.96 4.98 -7.87
C TRP A 189 -14.59 3.58 -7.35
N GLN A 190 -14.86 2.51 -8.11
CA GLN A 190 -14.53 1.13 -7.72
C GLN A 190 -13.03 0.86 -7.87
N LYS A 191 -12.37 1.54 -8.79
CA LYS A 191 -10.91 1.46 -9.00
C LYS A 191 -10.17 2.70 -8.51
N GLY A 192 -10.89 3.66 -7.95
CA GLY A 192 -10.35 4.92 -7.45
C GLY A 192 -9.32 4.69 -6.35
N LYS A 193 -8.11 5.22 -6.54
CA LYS A 193 -7.08 5.25 -5.49
C LYS A 193 -7.43 6.36 -4.50
N ILE A 194 -7.87 5.97 -3.30
CA ILE A 194 -8.30 6.92 -2.27
C ILE A 194 -7.10 7.52 -1.55
N TYR A 195 -7.06 8.84 -1.35
CA TYR A 195 -6.14 9.53 -0.44
C TYR A 195 -6.82 10.72 0.23
N LEU A 196 -7.23 10.55 1.50
CA LEU A 196 -7.97 11.60 2.22
C LEU A 196 -7.09 12.54 3.04
N ALA A 197 -5.78 12.31 3.19
CA ALA A 197 -4.96 13.12 4.11
C ALA A 197 -4.97 14.62 3.78
N ASP A 198 -5.07 14.97 2.49
CA ASP A 198 -5.19 16.37 2.01
C ASP A 198 -6.54 17.03 2.38
N ARG A 199 -7.47 16.26 3.00
CA ARG A 199 -8.78 16.71 3.48
C ARG A 199 -8.87 16.74 5.01
N LEU A 200 -7.86 16.21 5.70
CA LEU A 200 -7.81 16.09 7.16
C LEU A 200 -7.01 17.25 7.78
N PRO A 201 -7.35 17.70 9.00
CA PRO A 201 -6.46 18.54 9.79
C PRO A 201 -5.14 17.80 10.10
N PRO A 202 -4.06 18.53 10.42
CA PRO A 202 -2.81 17.92 10.88
C PRO A 202 -3.06 16.94 12.02
N MET A 203 -2.69 15.69 11.79
CA MET A 203 -2.90 14.62 12.76
C MET A 203 -1.75 14.55 13.75
N ARG A 204 -2.07 14.13 14.98
CA ARG A 204 -1.09 13.92 16.03
C ARG A 204 -0.13 12.78 15.68
N ILE A 205 1.15 12.99 15.97
CA ILE A 205 2.14 11.92 16.12
C ILE A 205 1.95 11.29 17.50
N GLU A 206 1.58 10.02 17.55
CA GLU A 206 1.19 9.39 18.82
C GLU A 206 2.40 9.07 19.71
N ASP A 207 3.54 8.68 19.13
CA ASP A 207 4.80 8.41 19.82
C ASP A 207 6.02 8.46 18.88
N GLU A 208 7.22 8.28 19.45
CA GLU A 208 8.48 8.26 18.69
C GLU A 208 8.58 7.08 17.70
N LEU A 209 7.85 5.99 17.97
CA LEU A 209 7.76 4.89 17.03
C LEU A 209 7.02 5.34 15.76
N ASP A 210 5.82 5.94 15.89
CA ASP A 210 5.08 6.49 14.75
C ASP A 210 5.94 7.51 13.97
N TRP A 211 6.67 8.38 14.67
CA TRP A 211 7.59 9.32 14.01
C TRP A 211 8.71 8.62 13.23
N SER A 212 9.35 7.63 13.83
CA SER A 212 10.45 6.89 13.19
C SER A 212 9.98 6.17 11.93
N VAL A 213 8.80 5.54 11.97
CA VAL A 213 8.20 4.88 10.82
C VAL A 213 7.86 5.88 9.72
N ARG A 214 7.27 7.04 10.05
CA ARG A 214 6.99 8.10 9.06
C ARG A 214 8.26 8.58 8.37
N LYS A 215 9.32 8.85 9.12
CA LYS A 215 10.63 9.24 8.57
C LYS A 215 11.14 8.20 7.58
N ALA A 216 11.07 6.92 7.95
CA ALA A 216 11.55 5.83 7.12
C ALA A 216 10.72 5.66 5.83
N LEU A 217 9.39 5.70 5.90
CA LEU A 217 8.54 5.58 4.72
C LEU A 217 8.67 6.77 3.78
N PHE A 218 8.83 7.99 4.32
CA PHE A 218 9.11 9.18 3.52
C PHE A 218 10.50 9.10 2.87
N ALA A 219 11.54 8.72 3.62
CA ALA A 219 12.88 8.52 3.08
C ALA A 219 12.89 7.47 1.96
N TYR A 220 12.20 6.35 2.14
CA TYR A 220 12.08 5.31 1.11
C TYR A 220 11.40 5.85 -0.17
N LYS A 221 10.26 6.55 -0.03
CA LYS A 221 9.57 7.19 -1.17
C LYS A 221 10.47 8.19 -1.90
N SER A 222 11.29 8.93 -1.16
CA SER A 222 12.25 9.90 -1.70
C SER A 222 13.57 9.29 -2.16
N GLN A 223 13.64 7.97 -2.33
CA GLN A 223 14.83 7.24 -2.82
C GLN A 223 16.06 7.32 -1.89
N GLU A 224 15.87 7.62 -0.61
CA GLU A 224 16.90 7.56 0.44
C GLU A 224 16.91 6.22 1.20
N GLY A 225 16.06 5.27 0.81
CA GLY A 225 16.08 3.88 1.25
C GLY A 225 16.66 2.94 0.19
N ILE A 226 16.85 1.67 0.54
CA ILE A 226 17.31 0.64 -0.41
C ILE A 226 16.31 -0.51 -0.51
N HIS A 227 16.32 -1.19 -1.67
CA HIS A 227 15.51 -2.37 -1.92
C HIS A 227 16.43 -3.58 -2.05
N LEU A 228 16.36 -4.48 -1.08
CA LEU A 228 17.05 -5.75 -1.09
C LEU A 228 16.15 -6.84 -1.67
N GLN A 229 16.75 -7.77 -2.41
CA GLN A 229 16.07 -8.96 -2.92
C GLN A 229 16.88 -10.22 -2.69
N GLY A 230 16.23 -11.37 -2.53
CA GLY A 230 16.94 -12.64 -2.41
C GLY A 230 16.10 -13.84 -2.00
N THR A 231 16.75 -14.86 -1.44
CA THR A 231 16.15 -16.13 -1.02
C THR A 231 16.88 -16.67 0.21
N GLY A 232 16.18 -17.41 1.07
CA GLY A 232 16.76 -17.90 2.32
C GLY A 232 17.33 -16.78 3.17
N GLY A 233 18.61 -16.88 3.54
CA GLY A 233 19.39 -15.88 4.27
C GLY A 233 20.30 -15.03 3.38
N PHE A 234 20.17 -15.10 2.05
CA PHE A 234 20.97 -14.33 1.10
C PHE A 234 20.17 -13.15 0.55
N LEU A 235 20.73 -11.94 0.64
CA LEU A 235 20.17 -10.69 0.15
C LEU A 235 21.21 -9.93 -0.67
N VAL A 236 20.75 -9.32 -1.77
CA VAL A 236 21.52 -8.38 -2.60
C VAL A 236 20.73 -7.10 -2.77
N ASP A 237 21.42 -5.98 -2.96
CA ASP A 237 20.77 -4.72 -3.32
C ASP A 237 20.29 -4.78 -4.77
N LYS A 238 19.00 -4.49 -4.98
CA LYS A 238 18.39 -4.43 -6.31
C LYS A 238 18.96 -3.28 -7.15
N GLY A 239 19.40 -2.19 -6.54
CA GLY A 239 20.04 -1.06 -7.23
C GLY A 239 21.44 -1.38 -7.77
N ASP A 240 22.14 -2.32 -7.13
CA ASP A 240 23.46 -2.78 -7.57
C ASP A 240 23.35 -3.94 -8.59
N ALA A 241 22.15 -4.51 -8.76
CA ALA A 241 21.87 -5.53 -9.77
C ALA A 241 21.69 -4.88 -11.16
N LYS A 242 22.48 -5.31 -12.15
CA LYS A 242 22.35 -4.81 -13.52
C LYS A 242 21.10 -5.40 -14.19
N GLY A 243 20.03 -4.61 -14.28
CA GLY A 243 18.79 -4.97 -14.98
C GLY A 243 17.81 -5.78 -14.12
N ASN A 244 16.71 -6.24 -14.73
CA ASN A 244 15.80 -7.23 -14.14
C ASN A 244 16.54 -8.56 -13.98
N ASP A 245 17.47 -8.63 -13.03
CA ASP A 245 18.39 -9.75 -12.87
C ASP A 245 17.70 -10.95 -12.22
N PHE A 246 16.73 -11.49 -12.98
CA PHE A 246 16.18 -12.82 -12.84
C PHE A 246 17.29 -13.87 -12.83
N GLY A 247 18.41 -13.61 -13.52
CA GLY A 247 19.60 -14.46 -13.52
C GLY A 247 20.18 -14.66 -12.12
N GLY A 248 20.33 -13.61 -11.33
CA GLY A 248 20.86 -13.69 -9.95
C GLY A 248 19.92 -14.40 -8.96
N ILE A 249 18.61 -14.17 -9.06
CA ILE A 249 17.61 -14.87 -8.21
C ILE A 249 17.45 -16.32 -8.68
N PHE A 250 17.43 -16.58 -9.99
CA PHE A 250 17.33 -17.92 -10.54
C PHE A 250 18.62 -18.71 -10.35
N GLN A 251 19.81 -18.08 -10.36
CA GLN A 251 21.06 -18.70 -9.90
C GLN A 251 21.03 -18.98 -8.40
N GLY A 252 20.51 -18.07 -7.57
CA GLY A 252 20.32 -18.33 -6.14
C GLY A 252 19.33 -19.47 -5.86
N VAL A 253 18.27 -19.58 -6.66
CA VAL A 253 17.27 -20.66 -6.59
C VAL A 253 17.78 -21.95 -7.22
N THR A 254 18.52 -21.92 -8.33
CA THR A 254 19.16 -23.13 -8.90
C THR A 254 20.35 -23.58 -8.06
N GLN A 255 21.09 -22.69 -7.41
CA GLN A 255 22.12 -23.03 -6.40
C GLN A 255 21.52 -23.44 -5.07
N SER A 256 20.34 -22.96 -4.67
CA SER A 256 19.65 -23.47 -3.48
C SER A 256 18.96 -24.80 -3.77
N ILE A 257 18.44 -25.02 -4.98
CA ILE A 257 17.89 -26.32 -5.41
C ILE A 257 19.03 -27.31 -5.67
N LEU A 258 20.16 -26.91 -6.27
CA LEU A 258 21.37 -27.74 -6.34
C LEU A 258 22.02 -27.90 -4.97
N GLY A 259 21.98 -26.89 -4.12
CA GLY A 259 22.62 -26.88 -2.80
C GLY A 259 21.86 -27.69 -1.78
N ASP A 260 20.52 -27.65 -1.82
CA ASP A 260 19.66 -28.51 -1.02
C ASP A 260 19.64 -29.92 -1.59
N ALA A 261 19.71 -30.12 -2.92
CA ALA A 261 19.98 -31.45 -3.50
C ALA A 261 21.37 -31.97 -3.11
N MET A 262 22.43 -31.15 -3.12
CA MET A 262 23.78 -31.55 -2.70
C MET A 262 23.90 -31.78 -1.18
N LYS A 263 23.09 -31.09 -0.36
CA LYS A 263 22.95 -31.41 1.07
C LYS A 263 22.18 -32.70 1.30
N GLU A 264 21.14 -32.96 0.52
CA GLU A 264 20.34 -34.19 0.55
C GLU A 264 21.15 -35.41 0.05
N PHE A 265 22.15 -35.18 -0.82
CA PHE A 265 23.16 -36.17 -1.24
C PHE A 265 24.46 -36.17 -0.40
N GLY A 266 24.56 -35.37 0.68
CA GLY A 266 25.67 -35.41 1.64
C GLY A 266 27.02 -34.84 1.17
N LEU A 267 27.05 -33.98 0.15
CA LEU A 267 28.29 -33.50 -0.49
C LEU A 267 28.84 -32.17 0.05
N VAL A 268 28.16 -31.51 1.00
CA VAL A 268 28.68 -30.29 1.66
C VAL A 268 28.45 -30.35 3.17
N GLN A 269 29.50 -30.66 3.92
CA GLN A 269 29.56 -30.47 5.37
C GLN A 269 30.22 -29.12 5.66
N ASN A 270 29.42 -28.08 5.89
CA ASN A 270 29.84 -26.97 6.74
C ASN A 270 28.61 -26.22 7.27
N GLN A 271 28.30 -26.47 8.54
CA GLN A 271 27.31 -25.71 9.30
C GLN A 271 27.93 -24.38 9.77
N ALA A 272 28.17 -23.46 8.84
CA ALA A 272 28.31 -22.07 9.23
C ALA A 272 26.98 -21.59 9.79
N LYS A 273 26.98 -20.91 10.95
CA LYS A 273 25.78 -20.33 11.59
C LYS A 273 25.06 -19.46 10.55
N GLN A 274 23.92 -19.94 10.05
CA GLN A 274 23.19 -19.28 8.98
C GLN A 274 22.65 -17.96 9.54
N VAL A 275 23.28 -16.84 9.16
CA VAL A 275 22.84 -15.50 9.53
C VAL A 275 21.41 -15.33 9.03
N SER A 276 20.51 -14.88 9.90
CA SER A 276 19.12 -14.63 9.48
C SER A 276 19.09 -13.50 8.45
N TRP A 277 18.15 -13.55 7.50
CA TRP A 277 18.01 -12.49 6.51
C TRP A 277 17.77 -11.12 7.17
N ALA A 278 17.14 -11.08 8.34
CA ALA A 278 16.90 -9.85 9.08
C ALA A 278 18.19 -9.24 9.63
N GLU A 279 19.10 -10.07 10.17
CA GLU A 279 20.44 -9.63 10.59
C GLU A 279 21.27 -9.16 9.39
N GLN A 280 21.20 -9.85 8.25
CA GLN A 280 21.90 -9.44 7.04
C GLN A 280 21.36 -8.09 6.52
N ALA A 281 20.03 -7.93 6.46
CA ALA A 281 19.39 -6.68 6.05
C ALA A 281 19.79 -5.53 6.97
N ALA A 282 19.72 -5.74 8.29
CA ALA A 282 20.13 -4.74 9.29
C ALA A 282 21.61 -4.33 9.12
N LYS A 283 22.50 -5.29 8.85
CA LYS A 283 23.91 -5.01 8.56
C LYS A 283 24.06 -4.14 7.31
N ILE A 284 23.45 -4.55 6.19
CA ILE A 284 23.51 -3.78 4.94
C ILE A 284 22.96 -2.36 5.14
N GLY A 285 21.83 -2.22 5.84
CA GLY A 285 21.24 -0.91 6.11
C GLY A 285 22.11 -0.01 6.99
N ASN A 286 22.79 -0.59 7.97
CA ASN A 286 23.75 0.14 8.81
C ASN A 286 24.97 0.58 8.00
N ASP A 287 25.52 -0.30 7.17
CA ASP A 287 26.68 -0.02 6.31
C ASP A 287 26.35 1.08 5.29
N LYS A 288 25.17 1.02 4.67
CA LYS A 288 24.66 2.04 3.74
C LYS A 288 24.09 3.29 4.44
N LYS A 289 24.10 3.34 5.77
CA LYS A 289 23.62 4.48 6.59
C LYS A 289 22.19 4.93 6.24
N VAL A 290 21.32 3.96 5.92
CA VAL A 290 19.90 4.21 5.64
C VAL A 290 19.04 3.96 6.88
N ILE A 291 17.82 4.53 6.87
CA ILE A 291 16.83 4.34 7.94
C ILE A 291 15.64 3.48 7.51
N ALA A 292 15.59 3.10 6.24
CA ALA A 292 14.52 2.32 5.63
C ALA A 292 15.08 1.28 4.65
N LEU A 293 14.60 0.05 4.76
CA LEU A 293 14.94 -1.06 3.89
C LEU A 293 13.66 -1.74 3.42
N ARG A 294 13.53 -1.98 2.12
CA ARG A 294 12.55 -2.96 1.62
C ARG A 294 13.28 -4.26 1.33
N VAL A 295 12.69 -5.39 1.68
CA VAL A 295 13.27 -6.72 1.50
C VAL A 295 12.23 -7.60 0.82
N THR A 296 12.49 -8.00 -0.43
CA THR A 296 11.64 -8.96 -1.16
C THR A 296 12.34 -10.31 -1.27
N ARG A 297 11.74 -11.34 -0.70
CA ARG A 297 12.31 -12.69 -0.62
C ARG A 297 11.45 -13.70 -1.36
N VAL A 298 12.08 -14.55 -2.14
CA VAL A 298 11.46 -15.74 -2.71
C VAL A 298 11.59 -16.87 -1.70
N VAL A 299 10.48 -17.52 -1.38
CA VAL A 299 10.40 -18.62 -0.42
C VAL A 299 9.75 -19.82 -1.12
N PRO A 300 10.54 -20.77 -1.64
CA PRO A 300 10.01 -22.02 -2.17
C PRO A 300 9.35 -22.83 -1.05
N GLU A 301 8.11 -23.25 -1.25
CA GLU A 301 7.38 -24.15 -0.35
C GLU A 301 7.29 -25.52 -1.02
N LEU A 302 8.45 -26.19 -1.12
CA LEU A 302 8.63 -27.41 -1.91
C LEU A 302 7.65 -28.52 -1.50
N ASN A 303 7.41 -28.69 -0.20
CA ASN A 303 6.46 -29.67 0.34
C ASN A 303 5.01 -29.39 -0.07
N ALA A 304 4.67 -28.13 -0.38
CA ALA A 304 3.35 -27.70 -0.78
C ALA A 304 3.21 -27.50 -2.30
N GLY A 305 4.29 -27.69 -3.08
CA GLY A 305 4.30 -27.42 -4.52
C GLY A 305 4.07 -25.94 -4.86
N LYS A 306 4.41 -25.02 -3.94
CA LYS A 306 4.11 -23.59 -4.08
C LYS A 306 5.38 -22.75 -4.13
N MET A 307 5.26 -21.60 -4.79
CA MET A 307 6.20 -20.49 -4.65
C MET A 307 5.55 -19.40 -3.82
N SER A 308 6.31 -18.83 -2.88
CA SER A 308 5.89 -17.68 -2.10
C SER A 308 6.84 -16.50 -2.31
N VAL A 309 6.30 -15.29 -2.26
CA VAL A 309 7.06 -14.04 -2.20
C VAL A 309 6.68 -13.35 -0.91
N GLU A 310 7.69 -13.10 -0.08
CA GLU A 310 7.59 -12.29 1.13
C GLU A 310 8.16 -10.90 0.84
N ASP A 311 7.48 -9.85 1.24
CA ASP A 311 7.91 -8.47 1.03
C ASP A 311 7.75 -7.71 2.34
N THR A 312 8.83 -7.13 2.82
CA THR A 312 8.88 -6.51 4.15
C THR A 312 9.59 -5.17 4.07
N ILE A 313 9.00 -4.13 4.65
CA ILE A 313 9.74 -2.88 4.92
C ILE A 313 10.18 -2.86 6.38
N LEU A 314 11.48 -2.65 6.58
CA LEU A 314 12.11 -2.48 7.89
C LEU A 314 12.44 -1.00 8.12
N THR A 315 12.26 -0.56 9.35
CA THR A 315 12.63 0.79 9.82
C THR A 315 13.67 0.70 10.93
N LYS A 316 14.67 1.58 10.87
CA LYS A 316 15.64 1.76 11.96
C LYS A 316 15.09 2.70 13.03
N LEU A 317 15.01 2.22 14.26
CA LEU A 317 14.63 2.99 15.43
C LEU A 317 15.81 3.81 15.98
N PRO A 318 15.55 4.84 16.83
CA PRO A 318 16.61 5.65 17.45
C PRO A 318 17.60 4.84 18.29
N ASN A 319 17.17 3.71 18.87
CA ASN A 319 18.05 2.79 19.60
C ASN A 319 18.92 1.89 18.69
N GLY A 320 18.81 2.04 17.37
CA GLY A 320 19.56 1.28 16.37
C GLY A 320 18.90 -0.02 15.92
N ASN A 321 17.81 -0.46 16.57
CA ASN A 321 17.11 -1.68 16.21
C ASN A 321 16.32 -1.52 14.91
N TRP A 322 16.27 -2.58 14.12
CA TRP A 322 15.43 -2.66 12.93
C TRP A 322 14.14 -3.41 13.26
N ILE A 323 13.01 -2.84 12.88
CA ILE A 323 11.69 -3.46 13.08
C ILE A 323 10.93 -3.57 11.76
N PRO A 324 10.13 -4.63 11.54
CA PRO A 324 9.19 -4.66 10.44
C PRO A 324 8.07 -3.66 10.69
N VAL A 325 7.74 -2.89 9.66
CA VAL A 325 6.58 -1.97 9.70
C VAL A 325 5.49 -2.45 8.78
N TRP A 326 5.79 -3.11 7.66
CA TRP A 326 4.79 -3.77 6.82
C TRP A 326 5.37 -5.08 6.29
N ASN A 327 4.50 -6.07 6.17
CA ASN A 327 4.81 -7.39 5.63
C ASN A 327 3.66 -7.85 4.72
N SER A 328 4.02 -8.44 3.59
CA SER A 328 3.12 -9.16 2.71
C SER A 328 3.72 -10.51 2.40
N LYS A 329 2.88 -11.54 2.36
CA LYS A 329 3.23 -12.87 1.87
C LYS A 329 2.18 -13.30 0.86
N LEU A 330 2.60 -13.50 -0.37
CA LEU A 330 1.77 -14.02 -1.45
C LEU A 330 2.30 -15.38 -1.87
N SER A 331 1.40 -16.31 -2.19
CA SER A 331 1.75 -17.68 -2.54
C SER A 331 0.93 -18.15 -3.74
N ALA A 332 1.55 -18.92 -4.63
CA ALA A 332 0.89 -19.48 -5.79
C ALA A 332 1.41 -20.88 -6.12
N ASP A 333 0.57 -21.69 -6.77
CA ASP A 333 0.94 -23.03 -7.24
C ASP A 333 2.04 -22.93 -8.30
N ALA A 334 3.16 -23.61 -8.06
CA ALA A 334 4.35 -23.60 -8.92
C ALA A 334 4.19 -24.45 -10.19
N SER A 335 3.19 -25.35 -10.23
CA SER A 335 2.92 -26.27 -11.33
C SER A 335 1.94 -25.71 -12.37
N GLN A 336 1.17 -24.69 -11.99
CA GLN A 336 0.18 -24.04 -12.84
C GLN A 336 0.86 -23.29 -14.00
N ALA A 337 0.39 -23.52 -15.23
CA ALA A 337 0.89 -22.84 -16.41
C ALA A 337 0.52 -21.35 -16.38
N ARG A 338 1.47 -20.49 -16.74
CA ARG A 338 1.34 -19.03 -16.80
C ARG A 338 1.91 -18.53 -18.14
N PRO A 339 1.18 -18.70 -19.25
CA PRO A 339 1.73 -18.53 -20.60
C PRO A 339 2.39 -17.16 -20.84
N GLN A 340 1.81 -16.09 -20.32
CA GLN A 340 2.33 -14.73 -20.49
C GLN A 340 3.67 -14.53 -19.76
N ALA A 341 3.75 -14.92 -18.48
CA ALA A 341 4.97 -14.79 -17.68
C ALA A 341 6.05 -15.78 -18.13
N GLU A 342 5.68 -17.00 -18.53
CA GLU A 342 6.61 -17.97 -19.14
C GLU A 342 7.22 -17.44 -20.45
N ALA A 343 6.41 -16.82 -21.30
CA ALA A 343 6.89 -16.18 -22.52
C ALA A 343 7.85 -15.01 -22.22
N GLN A 344 7.56 -14.21 -21.19
CA GLN A 344 8.45 -13.14 -20.75
C GLN A 344 9.82 -13.67 -20.33
N ILE A 345 9.87 -14.76 -19.56
CA ILE A 345 11.14 -15.40 -19.15
C ILE A 345 11.90 -15.96 -20.36
N ARG A 346 11.21 -16.65 -21.27
CA ARG A 346 11.84 -17.23 -22.47
C ARG A 346 12.41 -16.17 -23.42
N ASN A 347 11.78 -15.00 -23.46
CA ASN A 347 12.19 -13.89 -24.32
C ASN A 347 13.24 -12.96 -23.67
N ASP A 348 13.56 -13.17 -22.39
CA ASP A 348 14.65 -12.43 -21.75
C ASP A 348 15.99 -12.79 -22.42
N PRO A 349 16.80 -11.82 -22.88
CA PRO A 349 18.03 -12.12 -23.62
C PRO A 349 19.04 -12.97 -22.85
N ASN A 350 19.13 -12.78 -21.53
CA ASN A 350 20.10 -13.49 -20.69
C ASN A 350 19.57 -14.87 -20.30
N VAL A 351 18.27 -14.98 -20.01
CA VAL A 351 17.65 -16.26 -19.60
C VAL A 351 17.36 -17.15 -20.82
N GLY A 352 16.82 -16.60 -21.90
CA GLY A 352 16.47 -17.33 -23.12
C GLY A 352 17.66 -18.04 -23.78
N ALA A 353 18.85 -17.43 -23.76
CA ALA A 353 20.08 -18.04 -24.26
C ALA A 353 20.49 -19.28 -23.43
N MET A 354 20.40 -19.17 -22.10
CA MET A 354 20.68 -20.26 -21.17
C MET A 354 19.65 -21.40 -21.30
N LEU A 355 18.36 -21.07 -21.41
CA LEU A 355 17.28 -22.05 -21.56
C LEU A 355 17.46 -22.91 -22.82
N LYS A 356 17.81 -22.30 -23.96
CA LYS A 356 18.07 -23.03 -25.21
C LYS A 356 19.24 -24.01 -25.11
N GLN A 357 20.28 -23.67 -24.34
CA GLN A 357 21.39 -24.59 -24.08
C GLN A 357 20.94 -25.79 -23.25
N ILE A 358 20.10 -25.57 -22.22
CA ILE A 358 19.57 -26.63 -21.35
C ILE A 358 18.60 -27.57 -22.10
N GLU A 359 17.76 -27.03 -22.99
CA GLU A 359 16.87 -27.83 -23.86
C GLU A 359 17.68 -28.81 -24.73
N GLY A 360 18.87 -28.42 -25.17
CA GLY A 360 19.79 -29.27 -25.94
C GLY A 360 20.34 -30.50 -25.19
N PHE A 361 20.25 -30.54 -23.86
CA PHE A 361 20.68 -31.67 -23.02
C PHE A 361 19.55 -32.64 -22.65
N GLY A 362 18.33 -32.45 -23.18
CA GLY A 362 17.20 -33.36 -22.95
C GLY A 362 16.46 -33.16 -21.61
N LEU A 363 16.72 -32.08 -20.89
CA LEU A 363 16.13 -31.77 -19.56
C LEU A 363 14.79 -31.00 -19.64
N GLY A 364 14.03 -31.15 -20.74
CA GLY A 364 12.87 -30.31 -21.04
C GLY A 364 11.76 -30.30 -19.98
N ASN A 365 11.50 -31.42 -19.30
CA ASN A 365 10.46 -31.49 -18.27
C ASN A 365 10.84 -30.72 -16.99
N GLN A 366 12.10 -30.83 -16.55
CA GLN A 366 12.61 -30.08 -15.39
C GLN A 366 12.70 -28.59 -15.70
N LEU A 367 13.07 -28.24 -16.94
CA LEU A 367 13.07 -26.87 -17.41
C LEU A 367 11.68 -26.24 -17.37
N ASN A 368 10.65 -26.97 -17.83
CA ASN A 368 9.27 -26.50 -17.80
C ASN A 368 8.77 -26.27 -16.37
N GLN A 369 9.14 -27.13 -15.41
CA GLN A 369 8.78 -26.92 -14.01
C GLN A 369 9.48 -25.69 -13.41
N ALA A 370 10.78 -25.50 -13.69
CA ALA A 370 11.52 -24.34 -13.25
C ALA A 370 11.01 -23.03 -13.89
N LEU A 371 10.61 -23.07 -15.15
CA LEU A 371 9.95 -21.96 -15.85
C LEU A 371 8.63 -21.57 -15.19
N ARG A 372 7.78 -22.55 -14.84
CA ARG A 372 6.51 -22.29 -14.16
C ARG A 372 6.69 -21.75 -12.76
N ALA A 373 7.68 -22.25 -12.01
CA ALA A 373 8.05 -21.70 -10.71
C ALA A 373 8.55 -20.24 -10.84
N GLY A 374 9.41 -19.95 -11.81
CA GLY A 374 9.87 -18.59 -12.10
C GLY A 374 8.73 -17.66 -12.52
N ALA A 375 7.79 -18.16 -13.33
CA ALA A 375 6.61 -17.42 -13.76
C ALA A 375 5.67 -17.12 -12.58
N ALA A 376 5.50 -18.06 -11.65
CA ALA A 376 4.78 -17.83 -10.41
C ALA A 376 5.46 -16.74 -9.58
N THR A 377 6.79 -16.78 -9.43
CA THR A 377 7.54 -15.74 -8.71
C THR A 377 7.39 -14.36 -9.35
N LEU A 378 7.46 -14.25 -10.69
CA LEU A 378 7.22 -12.99 -11.41
C LEU A 378 5.86 -12.37 -11.09
N GLU A 379 4.82 -13.19 -11.20
CA GLU A 379 3.45 -12.76 -10.96
C GLU A 379 3.27 -12.29 -9.50
N LEU A 380 3.79 -13.07 -8.55
CA LEU A 380 3.73 -12.74 -7.12
C LEU A 380 4.52 -11.47 -6.79
N GLN A 381 5.69 -11.26 -7.40
CA GLN A 381 6.46 -10.02 -7.25
C GLN A 381 5.71 -8.80 -7.80
N ALA A 382 5.08 -8.91 -8.97
CA ALA A 382 4.28 -7.83 -9.55
C ALA A 382 3.07 -7.49 -8.66
N GLN A 383 2.37 -8.50 -8.13
CA GLN A 383 1.27 -8.29 -7.18
C GLN A 383 1.75 -7.66 -5.87
N SER A 384 2.91 -8.09 -5.35
CA SER A 384 3.51 -7.49 -4.15
C SER A 384 3.88 -6.03 -4.36
N GLU A 385 4.42 -5.68 -5.54
CA GLU A 385 4.75 -4.30 -5.89
C GLU A 385 3.52 -3.39 -5.89
N VAL A 386 2.39 -3.88 -6.42
CA VAL A 386 1.12 -3.13 -6.39
C VAL A 386 0.68 -2.87 -4.95
N GLY A 387 0.70 -3.90 -4.11
CA GLY A 387 0.32 -3.78 -2.69
C GLY A 387 1.25 -2.84 -1.92
N PHE A 388 2.55 -2.96 -2.12
CA PHE A 388 3.54 -2.08 -1.49
C PHE A 388 3.40 -0.62 -1.97
N ALA A 389 3.22 -0.40 -3.28
CA ALA A 389 3.02 0.95 -3.83
C ALA A 389 1.76 1.61 -3.28
N GLU A 390 0.69 0.85 -3.08
CA GLU A 390 -0.52 1.34 -2.42
C GLU A 390 -0.27 1.70 -0.95
N PHE A 391 0.37 0.81 -0.19
CA PHE A 391 0.75 1.06 1.20
C PHE A 391 1.61 2.32 1.32
N LEU A 392 2.69 2.42 0.53
CA LEU A 392 3.60 3.56 0.54
C LEU A 392 2.86 4.86 0.19
N ARG A 393 2.02 4.86 -0.85
CA ARG A 393 1.21 6.02 -1.23
C ARG A 393 0.32 6.51 -0.08
N MET A 394 -0.30 5.60 0.66
CA MET A 394 -1.19 5.94 1.78
C MET A 394 -0.45 6.51 3.00
N THR A 395 0.82 6.18 3.16
CA THR A 395 1.57 6.40 4.40
C THR A 395 2.69 7.43 4.29
N SER A 396 3.19 7.71 3.08
CA SER A 396 4.35 8.60 2.87
C SER A 396 4.09 9.74 1.91
N LYS A 397 2.85 9.91 1.42
CA LYS A 397 2.53 11.04 0.54
C LYS A 397 2.68 12.37 1.28
N ARG A 398 2.28 12.46 2.56
CA ARG A 398 2.43 13.64 3.44
C ARG A 398 2.85 13.22 4.84
N LEU A 399 3.69 14.01 5.50
CA LEU A 399 4.15 13.72 6.87
C LEU A 399 3.08 13.97 7.95
N ASP A 400 2.10 14.83 7.66
CA ASP A 400 0.95 15.14 8.52
C ASP A 400 -0.26 14.20 8.31
N GLY A 401 -0.06 13.12 7.56
CA GLY A 401 -1.08 12.13 7.23
C GLY A 401 -1.49 11.23 8.41
N PRO A 402 -2.40 10.27 8.16
CA PRO A 402 -2.93 9.41 9.21
C PRO A 402 -1.87 8.56 9.91
N PRO A 403 -2.13 8.08 11.14
CA PRO A 403 -1.20 7.27 11.93
C PRO A 403 -0.85 5.99 11.19
N ILE A 404 0.43 5.62 11.19
CA ILE A 404 0.88 4.51 10.37
C ILE A 404 0.28 3.18 10.83
N HIS A 405 0.03 3.04 12.14
CA HIS A 405 -0.60 1.86 12.74
C HIS A 405 -2.02 1.56 12.24
N TRP A 406 -2.65 2.46 11.47
CA TRP A 406 -3.91 2.16 10.78
C TRP A 406 -3.72 1.30 9.54
N PHE A 407 -2.51 1.27 8.97
CA PHE A 407 -2.18 0.59 7.72
C PHE A 407 -1.30 -0.62 7.91
N VAL A 408 -0.71 -0.78 9.09
CA VAL A 408 0.16 -1.89 9.44
C VAL A 408 -0.61 -2.87 10.33
N ARG A 409 -0.56 -4.16 9.96
CA ARG A 409 -1.25 -5.25 10.67
C ARG A 409 -0.24 -6.23 11.24
#